data_AF-A0A933R4M4-F1
#
_entry.id   AF-A0A933R4M4-F1
#
_cell.length_a   1.000
_cell.length_b   1.000
_cell.length_c   1.000
_cell.angle_alpha   90.00
_cell.angle_beta   90.00
_cell.angle_gamma   90.00
#
_symmetry.space_group_name_H-M   'P 1'
#
loop_
_entity.id
_entity.type
_entity.pdbx_description
1 polymer ?
#
loop_
_entity_poly.entity_id
_entity_poly.type
_entity_poly.pdbx_seq_one_letter_code
_entity_poly.pdbx_strand_id
1 'polypeptide(L)'
;MVVNLIFISAILFFSILFVLGVHKDIRDRKRVEMLIKNTKVSNERLRTMEGQKMEFASIAVHQLRAPLAVIKGYASMILEGTFGAISDPARDAVEKLYKSSEKVVASVEDLLALSSSDRADFDQGAWMTDEPQNTANREGS
;
A
#
# COMPACT_ATOMS: atom_id res chain seq x y z
N MET A 1 34.87 43.93 44.79
CA MET A 1 34.96 42.45 44.95
C MET A 1 33.62 41.77 44.71
N VAL A 2 32.55 42.16 45.43
CA VAL A 2 31.21 41.54 45.32
C VAL A 2 30.61 41.62 43.90
N VAL A 3 30.69 42.76 43.22
CA VAL A 3 30.13 42.96 41.87
C VAL A 3 30.73 41.98 40.84
N ASN A 4 32.03 41.71 40.93
CA ASN A 4 32.71 40.79 40.03
C ASN A 4 32.23 39.35 40.25
N LEU A 5 31.95 38.98 41.50
CA LEU A 5 31.44 37.65 41.87
C LEU A 5 30.03 37.40 41.29
N ILE A 6 29.17 38.42 41.35
CA ILE A 6 27.81 38.37 40.78
C ILE A 6 27.89 38.22 39.25
N PHE A 7 28.77 38.98 38.60
CA PHE A 7 28.95 38.91 37.15
C PHE A 7 29.41 37.53 36.68
N ILE A 8 30.39 36.94 37.39
CA ILE A 8 30.88 35.59 37.11
C ILE A 8 29.76 34.55 37.31
N SER A 9 28.97 34.67 38.38
CA SER A 9 27.83 33.77 38.64
C SER A 9 26.76 33.85 37.55
N ALA A 10 26.44 35.06 37.07
CA ALA A 10 25.47 35.26 35.98
C ALA A 10 25.96 34.65 34.66
N ILE A 11 27.26 34.80 34.34
CA ILE A 11 27.86 34.18 33.15
C ILE A 11 27.80 32.66 33.23
N LEU A 12 28.14 32.08 34.38
CA LEU A 12 28.08 30.62 34.57
C LEU A 12 26.64 30.11 34.45
N PHE A 13 25.68 30.81 35.05
CA PHE A 13 24.27 30.48 34.94
C PHE A 13 23.78 30.52 33.49
N PHE A 14 24.12 31.57 32.74
CA PHE A 14 23.75 31.72 31.34
C PHE A 14 24.43 30.68 30.45
N SER A 15 25.71 30.38 30.71
CA SER A 15 26.47 29.34 30.01
C SER A 15 25.82 27.96 30.18
N ILE A 16 25.43 27.60 31.41
CA ILE A 16 24.72 26.35 31.70
C ILE A 16 23.36 26.31 31.00
N LEU A 17 22.58 27.39 31.06
CA LEU A 17 21.29 27.49 30.35
C LEU A 17 21.45 27.32 28.84
N PHE A 18 22.47 27.95 28.25
CA PHE A 18 22.76 27.87 26.82
C PHE A 18 23.10 26.44 26.39
N VAL A 19 23.98 25.76 27.13
CA VAL A 19 24.37 24.37 26.84
C VAL A 19 23.15 23.44 26.92
N LEU A 20 22.26 23.62 27.92
CA LEU A 20 21.04 22.82 28.05
C LEU A 20 20.04 23.09 26.91
N GLY A 21 19.92 24.35 26.47
CA GLY A 21 19.06 24.75 25.35
C GLY A 21 19.50 24.14 24.02
N VAL A 22 20.79 24.27 23.68
CA VAL A 22 21.36 23.72 22.44
C VAL A 22 21.29 22.19 22.40
N HIS A 23 21.56 21.51 23.52
CA HIS A 23 21.43 20.04 23.58
C HIS A 23 20.00 19.56 23.36
N LYS A 24 18.99 20.33 23.80
CA LYS A 24 17.59 19.99 23.57
C LYS A 24 17.21 20.14 22.11
N ASP A 25 17.59 21.24 21.46
CA ASP A 25 17.33 21.48 20.02
C ASP A 25 17.92 20.36 19.14
N ILE A 26 19.16 19.94 19.41
CA ILE A 26 19.80 18.84 18.66
C ILE A 26 19.07 17.51 18.85
N ARG A 27 18.58 17.21 20.06
CA ARG A 27 17.84 15.97 20.32
C ARG A 27 16.47 15.96 19.65
N ASP A 28 15.78 17.10 19.65
CA ASP A 28 14.44 17.21 19.07
C ASP A 28 14.50 17.05 17.54
N ARG A 29 15.50 17.65 16.89
CA ARG A 29 15.78 17.44 15.45
C ARG A 29 16.05 15.97 15.11
N LYS A 30 16.90 15.30 15.88
CA LYS A 30 17.22 13.88 15.68
C LYS A 30 15.99 12.97 15.85
N ARG A 31 15.08 13.29 16.77
CA ARG A 31 13.83 12.51 16.92
C ARG A 31 12.93 12.65 15.69
N VAL A 32 12.74 13.86 15.18
CA VAL A 32 11.94 14.10 13.97
C VAL A 32 12.56 13.36 12.78
N GLU A 33 13.88 13.42 12.61
CA GLU A 33 14.57 12.70 11.54
C GLU A 33 14.40 11.18 11.65
N MET A 34 14.53 10.62 12.86
CA MET A 34 14.30 9.20 13.09
C MET A 34 12.84 8.80 12.85
N LEU A 35 11.88 9.63 13.22
CA LEU A 35 10.46 9.39 12.93
C LEU A 35 10.20 9.37 11.44
N ILE A 36 10.71 10.36 10.69
CA ILE A 36 10.60 10.41 9.23
C ILE A 36 11.22 9.16 8.61
N LYS A 37 12.44 8.79 9.03
CA LYS A 37 13.13 7.60 8.53
C LYS A 37 12.35 6.32 8.80
N ASN A 38 11.83 6.15 10.02
CA ASN A 38 11.05 4.97 10.39
C ASN A 38 9.73 4.91 9.60
N THR A 39 9.05 6.05 9.42
CA THR A 39 7.85 6.14 8.59
C THR A 39 8.14 5.78 7.14
N LYS A 40 9.25 6.29 6.55
CA LYS A 40 9.66 5.93 5.18
C LYS A 40 9.93 4.43 5.03
N VAL A 41 10.72 3.85 5.93
CA VAL A 41 11.00 2.41 5.92
C VAL A 41 9.72 1.58 6.08
N SER A 42 8.80 2.01 6.96
CA SER A 42 7.52 1.33 7.11
C SER A 42 6.66 1.42 5.85
N ASN A 43 6.64 2.58 5.19
CA ASN A 43 5.90 2.80 3.96
C ASN A 43 6.47 1.95 2.81
N GLU A 44 7.78 1.92 2.62
CA GLU A 44 8.44 1.06 1.63
C GLU A 44 8.13 -0.43 1.85
N ARG A 45 8.12 -0.87 3.12
CA ARG A 45 7.72 -2.24 3.48
C ARG A 45 6.25 -2.53 3.12
N LEU A 46 5.35 -1.60 3.38
CA LEU A 46 3.95 -1.73 3.00
C LEU A 46 3.80 -1.83 1.48
N ARG A 47 4.49 -0.96 0.71
CA ARG A 47 4.46 -0.98 -0.76
C ARG A 47 4.99 -2.29 -1.34
N THR A 48 6.06 -2.84 -0.77
CA THR A 48 6.59 -4.13 -1.21
C THR A 48 5.63 -5.28 -0.90
N MET A 49 5.01 -5.30 0.28
CA MET A 49 3.99 -6.29 0.64
C MET A 49 2.74 -6.21 -0.25
N GLU A 50 2.26 -5.00 -0.54
CA GLU A 50 1.15 -4.77 -1.48
C GLU A 50 1.52 -5.25 -2.89
N GLY A 51 2.75 -4.97 -3.32
CA GLY A 51 3.41 -5.53 -4.51
C GLY A 51 3.17 -7.03 -4.64
N GLN A 52 3.67 -7.76 -3.65
CA GLN A 52 3.62 -9.22 -3.57
C GLN A 52 2.19 -9.76 -3.49
N LYS A 53 1.31 -9.12 -2.71
CA LYS A 53 -0.10 -9.54 -2.59
C LYS A 53 -0.81 -9.48 -3.94
N MET A 54 -0.55 -8.43 -4.72
CA MET A 54 -1.17 -8.26 -6.04
C MET A 54 -0.62 -9.25 -7.06
N GLU A 55 0.69 -9.52 -7.03
CA GLU A 55 1.31 -10.56 -7.86
C GLU A 55 0.72 -11.94 -7.55
N PHE A 56 0.64 -12.30 -6.27
CA PHE A 56 0.02 -13.54 -5.81
C PHE A 56 -1.43 -13.66 -6.29
N ALA A 57 -2.23 -12.61 -6.11
CA ALA A 57 -3.63 -12.59 -6.54
C ALA A 57 -3.72 -12.79 -8.07
N SER A 58 -2.93 -12.05 -8.86
CA SER A 58 -2.92 -12.14 -10.32
C SER A 58 -2.60 -13.56 -10.80
N ILE A 59 -1.62 -14.22 -10.18
CA ILE A 59 -1.25 -15.60 -10.50
C ILE A 59 -2.41 -16.55 -10.16
N ALA A 60 -3.01 -16.42 -8.98
CA ALA A 60 -4.13 -17.26 -8.56
C ALA A 60 -5.31 -17.15 -9.54
N VAL A 61 -5.68 -15.94 -9.95
CA VAL A 61 -6.76 -15.72 -10.93
C VAL A 61 -6.44 -16.36 -12.27
N HIS A 62 -5.22 -16.16 -12.79
CA HIS A 62 -4.83 -16.76 -14.06
C HIS A 62 -4.91 -18.29 -13.99
N GLN A 63 -4.46 -18.90 -12.89
CA GLN A 63 -4.52 -20.34 -12.70
C GLN A 63 -5.96 -20.85 -12.53
N LEU A 64 -6.88 -20.05 -11.97
CA LEU A 64 -8.30 -20.41 -11.83
C LEU A 64 -9.11 -20.22 -13.12
N ARG A 65 -8.71 -19.29 -14.00
CA ARG A 65 -9.40 -19.03 -15.27
C ARG A 65 -9.41 -20.28 -16.16
N ALA A 66 -8.29 -21.00 -16.25
CA ALA A 66 -8.17 -22.20 -17.07
C ALA A 66 -9.14 -23.33 -16.67
N PRO A 67 -9.18 -23.82 -15.40
CA PRO A 67 -10.11 -24.86 -14.99
C PRO A 67 -11.57 -24.40 -15.04
N LEU A 68 -11.86 -23.12 -14.74
CA LEU A 68 -13.23 -22.59 -14.87
C LEU A 68 -13.70 -22.53 -16.33
N ALA A 69 -12.81 -22.18 -17.26
CA ALA A 69 -13.11 -22.21 -18.69
C ALA A 69 -13.41 -23.65 -19.16
N VAL A 70 -12.67 -24.63 -18.66
CA VAL A 70 -12.92 -26.05 -18.93
C VAL A 70 -14.29 -26.49 -18.39
N ILE A 71 -14.61 -26.16 -17.13
CA ILE A 71 -15.92 -26.49 -16.52
C ILE A 71 -17.07 -25.84 -17.31
N LYS A 72 -16.92 -24.56 -17.67
CA LYS A 72 -17.90 -23.82 -18.47
C LYS A 72 -18.07 -24.45 -19.85
N GLY A 73 -16.98 -24.83 -20.51
CA GLY A 73 -17.00 -25.49 -21.81
C GLY A 73 -17.75 -26.83 -21.78
N TYR A 74 -17.42 -27.70 -20.82
CA TYR A 74 -18.14 -28.97 -20.65
C TYR A 74 -19.62 -28.76 -20.31
N ALA A 75 -19.95 -27.82 -19.43
CA ALA A 75 -21.34 -27.50 -19.12
C ALA A 75 -22.10 -27.00 -20.37
N SER A 76 -21.48 -26.16 -21.21
CA SER A 76 -22.05 -25.71 -22.49
C SER A 76 -22.33 -26.89 -23.42
N MET A 77 -21.33 -27.75 -23.63
CA MET A 77 -21.46 -28.94 -24.49
C MET A 77 -22.55 -29.91 -24.00
N ILE A 78 -22.70 -30.06 -22.68
CA ILE A 78 -23.78 -30.87 -22.10
C ILE A 78 -25.15 -30.22 -22.38
N LEU A 79 -25.28 -28.90 -22.23
CA LEU A 79 -26.54 -28.18 -22.50
C LEU A 79 -26.93 -28.15 -23.98
N GLU A 80 -25.92 -28.13 -24.87
CA GLU A 80 -26.04 -28.23 -26.32
C GLU A 80 -26.36 -29.66 -26.81
N GLY A 81 -26.28 -30.66 -25.92
CA GLY A 81 -26.59 -32.05 -26.23
C GLY A 81 -25.47 -32.82 -26.91
N THR A 82 -24.22 -32.31 -26.91
CA THR A 82 -23.05 -32.99 -27.50
C THR A 82 -22.80 -34.37 -26.89
N PHE A 83 -23.19 -34.57 -25.63
CA PHE A 83 -23.07 -35.84 -24.91
C PHE A 83 -24.37 -36.68 -24.90
N GLY A 84 -25.35 -36.31 -25.73
CA GLY A 84 -26.67 -36.93 -25.76
C GLY A 84 -27.71 -36.20 -24.91
N ALA A 85 -28.93 -36.74 -24.90
CA ALA A 85 -30.04 -36.17 -24.15
C ALA A 85 -29.87 -36.41 -22.64
N ILE A 86 -30.07 -35.36 -21.85
CA ILE A 86 -30.11 -35.41 -20.39
C ILE A 86 -31.54 -35.16 -19.91
N SER A 87 -31.88 -35.63 -18.70
CA SER A 87 -33.18 -35.37 -18.11
C SER A 87 -33.35 -33.88 -17.75
N ASP A 88 -34.59 -33.38 -17.69
CA ASP A 88 -34.86 -31.98 -17.33
C ASP A 88 -34.24 -31.57 -15.97
N PRO A 89 -34.27 -32.40 -14.91
CA PRO A 89 -33.59 -32.07 -13.66
C PRO A 89 -32.06 -31.95 -13.80
N ALA A 90 -31.45 -32.79 -14.64
CA ALA A 90 -30.02 -32.71 -14.91
C ALA A 90 -29.67 -31.45 -15.71
N ARG A 91 -30.52 -31.06 -16.67
CA ARG A 91 -30.36 -29.82 -17.43
C ARG A 91 -30.39 -28.59 -16.53
N ASP A 92 -31.35 -28.53 -15.61
CA ASP A 92 -31.50 -27.43 -14.66
C ASP A 92 -30.29 -27.32 -13.71
N ALA A 93 -29.72 -28.47 -13.30
CA ALA A 93 -28.50 -28.51 -12.50
C ALA A 93 -27.26 -28.03 -13.27
N VAL A 94 -27.09 -28.44 -14.53
CA VAL A 94 -25.96 -28.03 -15.37
C VAL A 94 -26.05 -26.54 -15.72
N GLU A 95 -27.25 -26.01 -15.93
CA GLU A 95 -27.46 -24.58 -16.16
C GLU A 95 -27.06 -23.75 -14.93
N LYS A 96 -27.40 -24.21 -13.72
CA LYS A 96 -26.93 -23.59 -12.47
C LYS A 96 -25.41 -23.67 -12.34
N LEU A 97 -24.80 -24.80 -12.70
CA LEU A 97 -23.34 -24.96 -12.70
C LEU A 97 -22.67 -23.95 -13.65
N TYR A 98 -23.19 -23.83 -14.88
CA TYR A 98 -22.70 -22.87 -15.89
C TYR A 98 -22.81 -21.41 -15.39
N LYS A 99 -23.97 -21.02 -14.86
CA LYS A 99 -24.16 -19.68 -14.29
C LYS A 99 -23.26 -19.43 -13.09
N SER A 100 -23.02 -20.45 -12.26
CA SER A 100 -22.15 -20.34 -11.10
C SER A 100 -20.68 -20.17 -11.50
N SER A 101 -20.20 -20.88 -12.51
CA SER A 101 -18.82 -20.74 -12.99
C SER A 101 -18.58 -19.35 -13.59
N GLU A 102 -19.55 -18.76 -14.31
CA GLU A 102 -19.46 -17.36 -14.76
C GLU A 102 -19.36 -16.36 -13.61
N LYS A 103 -20.17 -16.54 -12.57
CA LYS A 103 -20.13 -15.67 -11.38
C LYS A 103 -18.79 -15.71 -10.66
N VAL A 104 -18.17 -16.89 -10.56
CA VAL A 104 -16.86 -17.04 -9.89
C VAL A 104 -15.77 -16.31 -10.67
N VAL A 105 -15.76 -16.43 -12.01
CA VAL A 105 -14.80 -15.69 -12.85
C VAL A 105 -14.94 -14.18 -12.63
N ALA A 106 -16.17 -13.66 -12.73
CA ALA A 106 -16.42 -12.23 -12.55
C ALA A 106 -16.02 -11.72 -11.14
N SER A 107 -16.39 -12.45 -10.08
CA SER A 107 -16.05 -12.05 -8.70
C SER A 107 -14.55 -11.99 -8.45
N VAL A 108 -13.80 -12.91 -9.07
CA VAL A 108 -12.35 -12.99 -8.94
C VAL A 108 -11.66 -11.87 -9.74
N GLU A 109 -12.20 -11.51 -10.89
CA GLU A 109 -11.75 -10.34 -11.68
C GLU A 109 -12.03 -9.01 -10.96
N ASP A 110 -13.20 -8.86 -10.34
CA ASP A 110 -13.56 -7.68 -9.54
C ASP A 110 -12.62 -7.49 -8.34
N LEU A 111 -12.25 -8.58 -7.65
CA LEU A 111 -11.31 -8.53 -6.54
C LEU A 111 -9.91 -8.02 -6.98
N LEU A 112 -9.46 -8.42 -8.18
CA LEU A 112 -8.21 -7.89 -8.74
C LEU A 112 -8.31 -6.41 -9.09
N ALA A 113 -9.43 -5.99 -9.67
CA ALA A 113 -9.65 -4.59 -10.05
C ALA A 113 -9.65 -3.66 -8.83
N LEU A 114 -10.32 -4.07 -7.74
CA LEU A 114 -10.33 -3.33 -6.48
C LEU A 114 -8.93 -3.20 -5.88
N SER A 115 -8.18 -4.30 -5.80
CA SER A 115 -6.81 -4.28 -5.26
C SER A 115 -5.81 -3.48 -6.09
N SER A 116 -6.07 -3.31 -7.39
CA SER A 116 -5.28 -2.45 -8.28
C SER A 116 -5.64 -0.97 -8.12
N SER A 117 -6.91 -0.66 -7.83
CA SER A 117 -7.40 0.72 -7.68
C SER A 117 -6.88 1.36 -6.39
N ASP A 118 -6.86 0.61 -5.28
CA ASP A 118 -6.26 1.09 -4.03
C ASP A 118 -4.80 1.53 -4.24
N ARG A 119 -4.01 0.76 -5.00
CA ARG A 119 -2.61 1.12 -5.32
C ARG A 119 -2.51 2.41 -6.12
N ALA A 120 -3.41 2.64 -7.07
CA ALA A 120 -3.38 3.85 -7.91
C ALA A 120 -3.59 5.11 -7.06
N ASP A 121 -4.52 5.07 -6.10
CA ASP A 121 -4.74 6.16 -5.15
C ASP A 121 -3.55 6.35 -4.19
N PHE A 122 -2.89 5.27 -3.77
CA PHE A 122 -1.70 5.35 -2.90
C PHE A 122 -0.47 5.95 -3.61
N ASP A 123 -0.19 5.53 -4.84
CA ASP A 123 0.90 6.12 -5.63
C ASP A 123 0.63 7.60 -5.93
N GLN A 124 -0.66 7.99 -6.03
CA GLN A 124 -1.05 9.37 -6.27
C GLN A 124 -0.90 10.28 -5.03
N GLY A 125 -0.86 9.72 -3.82
CA GLY A 125 -0.49 10.46 -2.60
C GLY A 125 1.02 10.61 -2.40
N ALA A 126 1.83 9.70 -2.94
CA ALA A 126 3.27 9.65 -2.70
C ALA A 126 4.05 10.79 -3.39
N TRP A 127 3.69 11.16 -4.63
CA TRP A 127 4.34 12.28 -5.34
C TRP A 127 4.08 13.65 -4.69
N MET A 128 3.05 13.77 -3.86
CA MET A 128 2.80 14.98 -3.06
C MET A 128 3.71 15.08 -1.83
N THR A 129 4.27 13.97 -1.35
CA THR A 129 5.11 13.94 -0.12
C THR A 129 6.60 14.01 -0.36
N ASP A 130 7.05 13.76 -1.59
CA ASP A 130 8.47 13.66 -1.96
C ASP A 130 9.05 14.93 -2.62
N GLU A 131 8.27 16.01 -2.71
CA GLU A 131 8.77 17.26 -3.30
C GLU A 131 9.73 17.97 -2.32
N PRO A 132 11.03 18.14 -2.67
CA PRO A 132 11.93 18.93 -1.86
C PRO A 132 11.52 20.41 -1.98
N GLN A 133 11.07 21.02 -0.88
CA GLN A 133 10.86 22.47 -0.77
C GLN A 133 12.19 23.26 -0.78
N ASN A 134 13.00 23.08 -1.82
CA ASN A 134 14.24 23.82 -2.01
C ASN A 134 14.47 24.19 -3.48
N THR A 135 13.69 25.14 -3.97
CA THR A 135 14.02 25.94 -5.17
C THR A 135 13.93 27.45 -4.93
N ALA A 136 13.55 27.92 -3.74
CA ALA A 136 13.28 29.35 -3.48
C ALA A 136 14.45 30.16 -2.87
N ASN A 137 15.69 29.69 -2.93
CA ASN A 137 16.84 30.48 -2.44
C ASN A 137 18.07 30.40 -3.35
N ARG A 138 17.83 30.52 -4.66
CA ARG A 138 18.88 30.61 -5.68
C ARG A 138 18.62 31.73 -6.70
N GLU A 139 17.95 32.79 -6.29
CA GLU A 139 17.91 34.07 -7.00
C GLU A 139 18.09 35.19 -5.99
N GLY A 140 19.30 35.74 -5.94
CA GLY A 140 19.71 36.75 -4.95
C GLY A 140 21.19 37.02 -5.11
N SER A 141 21.55 37.45 -6.32
CA SER A 141 22.79 38.13 -6.64
C SER A 141 22.74 39.59 -6.19
#